data_AF-A0A2R4FSY0-F1
#
_entry.id   AF-A0A2R4FSY0-F1
#
_cell.length_a   1.000
_cell.length_b   1.000
_cell.length_c   1.000
_cell.angle_alpha   90.00
_cell.angle_beta   90.00
_cell.angle_gamma   90.00
#
_symmetry.space_group_name_H-M   'P 1'
#
loop_
_entity.id
_entity.type
_entity.pdbx_description
1 polymer ?
#
loop_
_entity_poly.entity_id
_entity_poly.type
_entity_poly.pdbx_seq_one_letter_code
_entity_poly.pdbx_strand_id
1 'polypeptide(L)'
;MELRLTPVQVRNRLILVARRIVADHASDAEGICRICGVLHCEALAAARGYLARVEEPRRPMVVEIHRRAAVPPPGITATALRIAADAVPQDAES
;
A
#
# COMPACT_ATOMS: atom_id res chain seq x y z
N MET A 1 19.82 18.29 -19.96
CA MET A 1 19.16 16.97 -20.05
C MET A 1 17.81 17.10 -19.36
N GLU A 2 16.72 17.23 -20.12
CA GLU A 2 15.36 17.32 -19.54
C GLU A 2 14.93 15.94 -19.04
N LEU A 3 14.67 15.81 -17.74
CA LEU A 3 14.02 14.61 -17.19
C LEU A 3 12.54 14.65 -17.56
N ARG A 4 12.19 13.99 -18.66
CA ARG A 4 10.79 13.79 -19.05
C ARG A 4 10.22 12.59 -18.30
N LEU A 5 9.33 12.86 -17.36
CA LEU A 5 8.59 11.82 -16.67
C LEU A 5 7.60 11.16 -17.63
N THR A 6 7.54 9.83 -17.63
CA THR A 6 6.47 9.11 -18.32
C THR A 6 5.13 9.33 -17.60
N PRO A 7 3.99 9.18 -18.28
CA PRO A 7 2.68 9.31 -17.64
C PRO A 7 2.51 8.41 -16.40
N VAL A 8 3.09 7.20 -16.43
CA VAL A 8 3.08 6.27 -15.28
C VAL A 8 3.92 6.82 -14.12
N GLN A 9 5.09 7.40 -14.40
CA GLN A 9 5.92 8.02 -13.37
C GLN A 9 5.22 9.24 -12.76
N VAL A 10 4.54 10.06 -13.56
CA VAL A 10 3.71 11.17 -13.08
C VAL A 10 2.58 10.64 -12.18
N ARG A 11 1.81 9.65 -12.64
CA ARG A 11 0.72 9.05 -11.86
C ARG A 11 1.20 8.49 -10.52
N ASN A 12 2.31 7.75 -10.52
CA ASN A 12 2.88 7.17 -9.29
C ASN A 12 3.32 8.27 -8.32
N ARG A 13 3.95 9.33 -8.82
CA ARG A 13 4.37 10.47 -7.99
C ARG A 13 3.17 11.22 -7.42
N LEU A 14 2.11 11.41 -8.21
CA LEU A 14 0.85 12.01 -7.74
C LEU A 14 0.18 11.17 -6.65
N ILE A 15 0.19 9.83 -6.75
CA ILE A 15 -0.34 8.94 -5.69
C ILE A 15 0.44 9.15 -4.39
N LEU A 16 1.77 9.18 -4.46
CA LEU A 16 2.62 9.37 -3.27
C LEU A 16 2.39 10.74 -2.63
N VAL A 17 2.31 11.79 -3.44
CA VAL A 17 2.01 13.15 -2.97
C VAL A 17 0.63 13.23 -2.34
N ALA A 18 -0.40 12.65 -2.97
CA ALA A 18 -1.76 12.67 -2.42
C ALA A 18 -1.83 11.94 -1.06
N ARG A 19 -1.19 10.77 -0.93
CA ARG A 19 -1.10 10.06 0.36
C ARG A 19 -0.40 10.90 1.42
N ARG A 20 0.68 11.60 1.05
CA ARG A 20 1.40 12.48 1.96
C ARG A 20 0.52 13.64 2.42
N ILE A 21 -0.20 14.28 1.50
CA ILE A 21 -1.16 15.35 1.82
C ILE A 21 -2.23 14.83 2.78
N VAL A 22 -2.81 13.65 2.54
CA VAL A 22 -3.81 13.07 3.46
C VAL A 22 -3.27 12.87 4.87
N ALA A 23 -2.03 12.38 5.00
CA ALA A 23 -1.40 12.15 6.29
C ALA A 23 -1.08 13.47 7.02
N ASP A 24 -0.45 14.41 6.32
CA ASP A 24 0.00 15.66 6.91
C ASP A 24 -1.19 16.59 7.22
N HIS A 25 -2.18 16.68 6.32
CA HIS A 25 -3.32 17.59 6.45
C HIS A 25 -4.50 17.02 7.24
N ALA A 26 -4.38 15.84 7.84
CA ALA A 26 -5.46 15.24 8.63
C ALA A 26 -5.98 16.22 9.69
N SER A 27 -7.30 16.39 9.70
CA SER A 27 -8.00 17.28 10.63
C SER A 27 -7.82 16.85 12.08
N ASP A 28 -7.86 17.81 13.00
CA ASP A 28 -8.01 17.59 14.43
C ASP A 28 -9.45 17.20 14.82
N ALA A 29 -9.72 17.14 16.12
CA ALA A 29 -11.02 16.74 16.65
C ALA A 29 -12.13 17.75 16.27
N GLU A 30 -11.76 19.00 16.04
CA GLU A 30 -12.62 20.11 15.65
C GLU A 30 -12.83 20.18 14.13
N GLY A 31 -12.18 19.31 13.36
CA GLY A 31 -12.27 19.28 11.91
C GLY A 31 -11.31 20.25 11.19
N ILE A 32 -10.48 20.98 11.93
CA ILE A 32 -9.52 21.95 11.40
C ILE A 32 -8.28 21.21 10.92
N CYS A 33 -7.83 21.51 9.70
CA CYS A 33 -6.59 20.95 9.17
C CYS A 33 -5.39 21.42 9.99
N ARG A 34 -4.59 20.47 10.50
CA ARG A 34 -3.43 20.77 11.34
C ARG A 34 -2.29 21.52 10.64
N ILE A 35 -2.26 21.52 9.31
CA ILE A 35 -1.24 22.21 8.49
C ILE A 35 -1.73 23.58 8.00
N CYS A 36 -2.98 23.64 7.52
CA CYS A 36 -3.52 24.86 6.91
C CYS A 36 -4.30 25.73 7.89
N GLY A 37 -4.75 25.20 9.03
CA GLY A 37 -5.56 25.93 10.02
C GLY A 37 -6.98 26.25 9.57
N VAL A 38 -7.55 25.49 8.62
CA VAL A 38 -8.89 25.75 8.05
C VAL A 38 -9.81 24.53 8.17
N LEU A 39 -11.12 24.78 8.35
CA LEU A 39 -12.18 23.75 8.43
C LEU A 39 -12.40 22.99 7.11
N HIS A 40 -12.17 23.64 5.97
CA HIS A 40 -12.40 23.07 4.64
C HIS A 40 -11.10 23.06 3.84
N CYS A 41 -10.15 22.21 4.24
CA CYS A 41 -8.87 22.11 3.57
C CYS A 41 -9.03 21.54 2.16
N GLU A 42 -8.93 22.42 1.16
CA GLU A 42 -9.02 22.04 -0.25
C GLU A 42 -7.93 21.04 -0.66
N ALA A 43 -6.72 21.17 -0.11
CA ALA A 43 -5.63 20.23 -0.37
C ALA A 43 -6.00 18.80 0.09
N LEU A 44 -6.54 18.67 1.30
CA LEU A 44 -7.02 17.39 1.84
C LEU A 44 -8.18 16.83 0.99
N ALA A 45 -9.14 17.69 0.63
CA ALA A 45 -10.28 17.30 -0.19
C ALA A 45 -9.84 16.81 -1.59
N ALA A 46 -8.93 17.54 -2.24
CA ALA A 46 -8.38 17.20 -3.55
C ALA A 46 -7.59 15.89 -3.50
N ALA A 47 -6.74 15.69 -2.48
CA ALA A 47 -5.97 14.47 -2.32
C ALA A 47 -6.85 13.24 -2.10
N ARG A 48 -7.87 13.34 -1.23
CA ARG A 48 -8.87 12.28 -1.03
C ARG A 48 -9.63 11.97 -2.32
N GLY A 49 -10.10 13.00 -3.03
CA GLY A 49 -10.82 12.84 -4.30
C GLY A 49 -9.95 12.23 -5.42
N TYR A 50 -8.66 12.54 -5.44
CA TYR A 50 -7.72 11.90 -6.36
C TYR A 50 -7.51 10.42 -6.02
N LEU A 51 -7.21 10.10 -4.76
CA LEU A 51 -6.99 8.71 -4.32
C LEU A 51 -8.22 7.84 -4.57
N ALA A 52 -9.42 8.34 -4.25
CA ALA A 52 -10.68 7.64 -4.51
C ALA A 52 -10.84 7.24 -6.00
N ARG A 53 -10.37 8.08 -6.93
CA ARG A 53 -10.44 7.79 -8.38
C ARG A 53 -9.35 6.86 -8.88
N VAL A 54 -8.15 6.88 -8.27
CA VAL A 54 -6.99 6.11 -8.78
C VAL A 54 -6.75 4.79 -8.05
N GLU A 55 -7.33 4.64 -6.87
CA GLU A 55 -7.33 3.40 -6.07
C GLU A 55 -8.60 2.57 -6.26
N GLU A 56 -9.50 2.96 -7.18
CA GLU A 56 -10.56 2.06 -7.67
C GLU A 56 -9.96 0.67 -7.92
N PRO A 57 -10.60 -0.39 -7.40
CA PRO A 57 -9.94 -1.66 -7.16
C PRO A 57 -9.43 -2.22 -8.48
N ARG A 58 -8.11 -2.11 -8.69
CA ARG A 58 -7.40 -3.08 -9.51
C ARG A 58 -7.75 -4.42 -8.90
N ARG A 59 -8.43 -5.29 -9.64
CA ARG A 59 -8.58 -6.69 -9.24
C ARG A 59 -7.21 -7.13 -8.77
N PRO A 60 -7.06 -7.62 -7.53
CA PRO A 60 -5.77 -8.10 -7.07
C PRO A 60 -5.29 -9.04 -8.17
N MET A 61 -4.13 -8.74 -8.75
CA MET A 61 -3.45 -9.76 -9.52
C MET A 61 -3.26 -10.90 -8.54
N VAL A 62 -4.02 -11.98 -8.72
CA VAL A 62 -3.78 -13.23 -8.02
C VAL A 62 -2.46 -13.71 -8.58
N VAL A 63 -1.37 -13.24 -7.98
CA VAL A 63 -0.05 -13.79 -8.21
C VAL A 63 -0.07 -15.14 -7.51
N GLU A 64 -0.23 -16.19 -8.29
CA GLU A 64 -0.05 -17.55 -7.81
C GLU A 64 1.45 -17.70 -7.49
N ILE A 65 1.82 -17.47 -6.24
CA ILE A 65 3.18 -17.74 -5.76
C ILE A 65 3.33 -19.26 -5.81
N HIS A 66 3.88 -19.78 -6.91
CA HIS A 66 4.19 -21.20 -7.02
C HIS A 66 5.19 -21.55 -5.91
N ARG A 67 4.69 -22.19 -4.84
CA ARG A 67 5.45 -22.72 -3.67
C ARG A 67 6.60 -23.70 -4.04
N ARG A 68 6.86 -23.94 -5.33
CA ARG A 68 7.78 -24.95 -5.84
C ARG A 68 9.25 -24.53 -5.93
N ALA A 69 9.58 -23.26 -5.65
CA ALA A 69 10.96 -22.76 -5.79
C ALA A 69 11.62 -22.33 -4.47
N ALA A 70 11.11 -22.80 -3.31
CA ALA A 70 11.88 -22.68 -2.08
C ALA A 70 13.01 -23.71 -2.11
N VAL A 71 14.18 -23.33 -2.65
CA VAL A 71 15.44 -24.01 -2.30
C VAL A 71 15.54 -23.89 -0.77
N PRO A 72 15.61 -25.01 -0.04
CA PRO A 72 15.68 -24.93 1.41
C PRO A 72 16.98 -24.19 1.79
N PRO A 73 16.96 -23.30 2.79
CA PRO A 73 18.17 -22.66 3.28
C PRO A 73 19.20 -23.74 3.69
N PRO A 74 20.50 -23.47 3.52
CA PRO A 74 21.55 -24.44 3.82
C PRO A 74 21.44 -24.93 5.27
N GLY A 75 21.47 -26.26 5.45
CA GLY A 75 21.28 -26.91 6.75
C GLY A 75 19.83 -27.27 7.09
N ILE A 76 18.84 -26.86 6.30
CA ILE A 76 17.44 -27.28 6.45
C ILE A 76 17.07 -28.25 5.33
N THR A 77 16.43 -29.36 5.66
CA THR A 77 15.93 -30.32 4.66
C THR A 77 14.55 -29.92 4.18
N ALA A 78 14.20 -30.29 2.94
CA ALA A 78 12.84 -30.08 2.41
C ALA A 78 11.76 -30.73 3.31
N THR A 79 12.09 -31.85 3.96
CA THR A 79 11.20 -32.53 4.91
C THR A 79 10.96 -31.70 6.18
N ALA A 80 12.00 -31.10 6.75
CA ALA A 80 11.88 -30.24 7.93
C ALA A 80 10.99 -29.00 7.65
N LEU A 81 11.13 -28.39 6.46
CA LEU A 81 10.24 -27.31 6.02
C LEU A 81 8.80 -27.77 5.88
N ARG A 82 8.56 -28.97 5.35
CA ARG A 82 7.19 -29.48 5.17
C ARG A 82 6.49 -29.72 6.51
N ILE A 83 7.19 -30.32 7.47
CA ILE A 83 6.66 -30.53 8.82
C ILE A 83 6.33 -29.20 9.50
N ALA A 84 7.20 -28.18 9.39
CA ALA A 84 6.96 -26.87 9.96
C ALA A 84 5.76 -26.14 9.31
N ALA A 85 5.56 -26.31 8.00
CA ALA A 85 4.44 -25.72 7.28
C ALA A 85 3.09 -26.36 7.65
N ASP A 86 3.08 -27.68 7.84
CA ASP A 86 1.88 -28.43 8.25
C ASP A 86 1.55 -28.22 9.74
N ALA A 87 2.50 -27.70 10.53
CA ALA A 87 2.33 -27.39 11.95
C ALA A 87 1.76 -25.99 12.24
N VAL A 88 1.46 -25.17 11.22
CA VAL A 88 0.81 -23.86 11.45
C VAL A 88 -0.65 -24.11 11.87
N PRO A 89 -1.07 -23.75 13.10
CA PRO A 89 -2.42 -23.99 13.57
C PRO A 89 -3.43 -23.12 12.81
N GLN A 90 -4.60 -23.69 12.51
CA GLN A 90 -5.70 -23.05 11.77
C GLN A 90 -6.46 -21.97 12.57
N ASP A 91 -6.01 -21.63 13.78
CA ASP A 91 -6.74 -20.77 14.72
C ASP A 91 -6.38 -19.27 14.60
N ALA A 92 -6.10 -18.80 13.38
CA ALA A 92 -5.85 -17.40 13.08
C ALA A 92 -6.92 -16.76 12.18
N GLU A 93 -8.11 -17.35 12.11
CA GLU A 93 -9.33 -16.75 11.57
C GLU A 93 -10.49 -16.93 12.58
N SER A 94 -10.56 -16.04 13.57
CA SER A 94 -11.79 -15.66 14.28
C SER A 94 -11.69 -14.21 14.76
#